data_AF-A0A3D3WU87-F1
#
_entry.id   AF-A0A3D3WU87-F1
#
_cell.length_a   1.000
_cell.length_b   1.000
_cell.length_c   1.000
_cell.angle_alpha   90.00
_cell.angle_beta   90.00
_cell.angle_gamma   90.00
#
_symmetry.space_group_name_H-M   'P 1'
#
loop_
_entity.id
_entity.type
_entity.pdbx_description
1 polymer ?
#
loop_
_entity_poly.entity_id
_entity_poly.type
_entity_poly.pdbx_seq_one_letter_code
_entity_poly.pdbx_strand_id
1 'polypeptide(L)'
;MILLVGTGLGGAMIPPNSMAAITDVVAEERRGQAIGAAQGISTLSAVIGVPAVAVLASVSDWRLPFMVCGALLLVTFALSWVWYPRGPATGPRNFSYFSRFKELGSMPVFRYGMLANLTQRVGFFAVVGYVATYLIDTYDMSVGETALPLAEQSPAASGRGSSPATGAAYGSWLQGC
;
A
#
# COMPACT_ATOMS: atom_id res chain seq x y z
N MET A 1 -12.51 -16.47 9.68
CA MET A 1 -12.00 -16.54 8.30
C MET A 1 -12.78 -15.64 7.34
N ILE A 2 -14.11 -15.76 7.22
CA ILE A 2 -14.92 -14.97 6.26
C ILE A 2 -14.76 -13.45 6.42
N LEU A 3 -14.79 -12.92 7.65
CA LEU A 3 -14.64 -11.48 7.90
C LEU A 3 -13.27 -10.94 7.46
N LEU A 4 -12.19 -11.70 7.70
CA LEU A 4 -10.84 -11.34 7.30
C LEU A 4 -10.69 -11.29 5.78
N VAL A 5 -11.30 -12.24 5.07
CA VAL A 5 -11.34 -12.25 3.60
C VAL A 5 -12.10 -11.03 3.08
N GLY A 6 -13.25 -10.70 3.68
CA GLY A 6 -14.03 -9.52 3.32
C GLY A 6 -13.28 -8.20 3.51
N THR A 7 -12.64 -8.01 4.66
CA THR A 7 -11.81 -6.82 4.92
C THR A 7 -10.58 -6.77 4.02
N GLY A 8 -9.97 -7.93 3.73
CA GLY A 8 -8.82 -8.03 2.85
C GLY A 8 -9.14 -7.64 1.41
N LEU A 9 -10.26 -8.13 0.87
CA LEU A 9 -10.74 -7.75 -0.46
C LEU A 9 -11.05 -6.25 -0.55
N GLY A 10 -11.78 -5.71 0.43
CA GLY A 10 -12.09 -4.28 0.47
C GLY A 10 -10.83 -3.42 0.55
N GLY A 11 -9.89 -3.77 1.43
CA GLY A 11 -8.61 -3.07 1.57
C GLY A 11 -7.74 -3.14 0.31
N ALA A 12 -7.74 -4.27 -0.40
CA ALA A 12 -6.95 -4.45 -1.62
C ALA A 12 -7.41 -3.56 -2.79
N MET A 13 -8.69 -3.13 -2.79
CA MET A 13 -9.22 -2.23 -3.82
C MET A 13 -8.81 -0.76 -3.60
N ILE A 14 -8.38 -0.37 -2.41
CA ILE A 14 -8.07 1.03 -2.09
C ILE A 14 -6.85 1.53 -2.90
N PRO A 15 -5.67 0.87 -2.88
CA PRO A 15 -4.49 1.36 -3.59
C PRO A 15 -4.69 1.57 -5.11
N PRO A 16 -5.25 0.61 -5.89
CA PRO A 16 -5.41 0.81 -7.33
C PRO A 16 -6.43 1.89 -7.66
N ASN A 17 -7.53 2.01 -6.90
CA ASN A 17 -8.53 3.05 -7.14
C ASN A 17 -8.00 4.45 -6.79
N SER A 18 -7.28 4.59 -5.68
CA SER A 18 -6.62 5.84 -5.31
C SER A 18 -5.58 6.25 -6.35
N MET A 19 -4.82 5.29 -6.88
CA MET A 19 -3.81 5.58 -7.91
C MET A 19 -4.46 6.04 -9.22
N ALA A 20 -5.54 5.37 -9.65
CA ALA A 20 -6.30 5.77 -10.82
C ALA A 20 -6.85 7.21 -10.68
N ALA A 21 -7.41 7.53 -9.51
CA ALA A 21 -7.91 8.87 -9.21
C ALA A 21 -6.82 9.94 -9.32
N ILE A 22 -5.60 9.66 -8.82
CA ILE A 22 -4.46 10.58 -8.94
C ILE A 22 -4.07 10.76 -10.40
N THR A 23 -4.02 9.69 -11.20
CA THR A 23 -3.63 9.78 -12.62
C THR A 23 -4.66 10.50 -13.49
N ASP A 24 -5.93 10.49 -13.08
CA ASP A 24 -7.02 11.17 -13.78
C ASP A 24 -7.01 12.70 -13.54
N VAL A 25 -6.54 13.15 -12.36
CA VAL A 25 -6.55 14.58 -11.99
C VAL A 25 -5.19 15.28 -12.13
N VAL A 26 -4.08 14.54 -12.13
CA VAL A 26 -2.72 15.09 -12.18
C VAL A 26 -2.12 14.96 -13.59
N ALA A 27 -1.63 16.08 -14.13
CA ALA A 27 -0.90 16.15 -15.40
C ALA A 27 0.37 15.30 -15.39
N GLU A 28 0.74 14.73 -16.55
CA GLU A 28 1.76 13.69 -16.69
C GLU A 28 3.13 14.09 -16.11
N GLU A 29 3.50 15.36 -16.24
CA GLU A 29 4.77 15.91 -15.75
C GLU A 29 4.86 15.94 -14.21
N ARG A 30 3.72 15.95 -13.51
CA ARG A 30 3.64 15.98 -12.05
C ARG A 30 3.19 14.66 -11.43
N ARG A 31 2.83 13.65 -12.25
CA ARG A 31 2.37 12.34 -11.76
C ARG A 31 3.41 11.67 -10.86
N GLY A 32 4.69 11.70 -11.25
CA GLY A 32 5.76 11.12 -10.43
C GLY A 32 5.84 11.71 -9.02
N GLN A 33 5.66 13.04 -8.89
CA GLN A 33 5.66 13.72 -7.60
C GLN A 33 4.41 13.37 -6.77
N ALA A 34 3.23 13.33 -7.40
CA ALA A 34 1.99 12.98 -6.72
C ALA A 34 1.98 11.52 -6.23
N ILE A 35 2.45 10.59 -7.06
CA ILE A 35 2.60 9.17 -6.72
C ILE A 35 3.62 9.00 -5.59
N GLY A 36 4.76 9.70 -5.67
CA GLY A 36 5.77 9.71 -4.61
C GLY A 36 5.23 10.24 -3.28
N ALA A 37 4.45 11.32 -3.31
CA ALA A 37 3.78 11.86 -2.12
C ALA A 37 2.77 10.87 -1.54
N ALA A 38 1.94 10.24 -2.37
CA ALA A 38 0.98 9.23 -1.93
C ALA A 38 1.66 8.01 -1.27
N GLN A 39 2.79 7.57 -1.83
CA GLN A 39 3.59 6.49 -1.26
C GLN A 39 4.29 6.91 0.06
N GLY A 40 4.74 8.16 0.14
CA GLY A 40 5.29 8.75 1.36
C GLY A 40 4.27 8.78 2.50
N ILE A 41 3.05 9.27 2.22
CA ILE A 41 1.94 9.28 3.17
C ILE A 41 1.60 7.86 3.65
N SER A 42 1.57 6.89 2.72
CA SER A 42 1.31 5.48 3.07
C SER A 42 2.35 4.92 4.04
N THR A 43 3.63 5.25 3.83
CA THR A 43 4.72 4.86 4.73
C THR A 43 4.57 5.54 6.10
N LEU A 44 4.35 6.85 6.13
CA LEU A 44 4.16 7.61 7.36
C LEU A 44 2.95 7.11 8.17
N SER A 45 1.88 6.73 7.48
CA SER A 45 0.69 6.12 8.09
C SER A 45 1.05 4.83 8.84
N ALA A 46 1.90 3.96 8.28
CA ALA A 46 2.33 2.75 8.97
C ALA A 46 3.15 3.06 10.24
N VAL A 47 4.01 4.08 10.19
CA VAL A 47 4.86 4.50 11.32
C VAL A 47 4.05 5.05 12.47
N ILE A 48 3.04 5.86 12.18
CA ILE A 48 2.20 6.50 13.20
C ILE A 48 1.08 5.55 13.65
N GLY A 49 0.51 4.79 12.71
CA GLY A 49 -0.63 3.92 12.92
C GLY A 49 -0.33 2.75 13.85
N VAL A 50 0.84 2.10 13.72
CA VAL A 50 1.20 0.95 14.58
C VAL A 50 1.31 1.36 16.06
N PRO A 51 2.07 2.40 16.45
CA PRO A 51 2.08 2.90 17.82
C PRO A 51 0.72 3.42 18.29
N ALA A 52 -0.03 4.12 17.44
CA ALA A 52 -1.35 4.63 17.80
C ALA A 52 -2.31 3.49 18.17
N VAL A 53 -2.36 2.42 17.36
CA VAL A 53 -3.16 1.22 17.65
C VAL A 53 -2.68 0.52 18.92
N ALA A 54 -1.36 0.42 19.12
CA ALA A 54 -0.79 -0.20 20.32
C ALA A 54 -1.16 0.56 21.60
N VAL A 55 -1.14 1.90 21.57
CA VAL A 55 -1.59 2.73 22.69
C VAL A 55 -3.09 2.57 22.91
N LEU A 56 -3.91 2.65 21.86
CA LEU A 56 -5.37 2.47 22.00
C LEU A 56 -5.75 1.10 22.58
N ALA A 57 -5.00 0.06 22.23
CA ALA A 57 -5.18 -1.29 22.76
C ALA A 57 -4.63 -1.48 24.18
N SER A 58 -3.74 -0.60 24.67
CA SER A 58 -3.22 -0.67 26.04
C SER A 58 -4.12 0.04 27.04
N VAL A 59 -4.88 1.06 26.61
CA VAL A 59 -5.80 1.80 27.50
C VAL A 59 -7.17 1.11 27.62
N SER A 60 -7.56 0.26 26.66
CA SER A 60 -8.86 -0.41 26.66
C SER A 60 -8.81 -1.73 25.88
N ASP A 61 -9.84 -2.57 26.01
CA ASP A 61 -9.96 -3.83 25.28
C ASP A 61 -9.70 -3.68 23.77
N TRP A 62 -9.27 -4.77 23.14
CA TRP A 62 -8.95 -4.89 21.71
C TRP A 62 -10.02 -4.34 20.75
N ARG A 63 -11.26 -4.13 21.21
CA ARG A 63 -12.39 -3.62 20.43
C ARG A 63 -12.27 -2.13 20.10
N LEU A 64 -11.63 -1.33 20.95
CA LEU A 64 -11.57 0.13 20.78
C LEU A 64 -10.77 0.56 19.53
N PRO A 65 -9.57 -0.01 19.24
CA PRO A 65 -8.90 0.24 17.97
C PRO A 65 -9.78 -0.03 16.75
N PHE A 66 -10.57 -1.12 16.76
CA PHE A 66 -11.48 -1.44 15.66
C PHE A 66 -12.61 -0.43 15.51
N MET A 67 -13.19 0.03 16.62
CA MET A 67 -14.24 1.06 16.59
C MET A 67 -13.71 2.40 16.08
N VAL A 68 -12.52 2.82 16.52
CA VAL A 68 -11.89 4.08 16.08
C VAL A 68 -11.51 4.00 14.59
N CYS A 69 -10.88 2.91 14.15
CA CYS A 69 -10.59 2.70 12.74
C CYS A 69 -11.87 2.67 11.89
N GLY A 70 -12.91 1.96 12.33
CA GLY A 70 -14.21 1.91 11.65
C GLY A 70 -14.86 3.29 11.52
N ALA A 71 -14.85 4.08 12.59
CA ALA A 71 -15.35 5.46 12.58
C ALA A 71 -14.54 6.37 11.63
N LEU A 72 -13.21 6.27 11.64
CA LEU A 72 -12.35 7.00 10.71
C LEU A 72 -12.63 6.62 9.26
N LEU A 73 -12.87 5.34 8.97
CA LEU A 73 -13.26 4.89 7.63
C LEU A 73 -14.62 5.48 7.21
N LEU A 74 -15.61 5.50 8.11
CA LEU A 74 -16.93 6.09 7.83
C LEU A 74 -16.85 7.59 7.58
N VAL A 75 -16.05 8.31 8.38
CA VAL A 75 -15.79 9.74 8.19
C VAL A 75 -15.12 9.97 6.84
N THR A 76 -14.09 9.20 6.51
CA THR A 76 -13.41 9.28 5.20
C THR A 76 -14.37 9.00 4.06
N PHE A 77 -15.22 7.99 4.19
CA PHE A 77 -16.26 7.68 3.21
C PHE A 77 -17.25 8.85 3.02
N ALA A 78 -17.71 9.46 4.10
CA ALA A 78 -18.60 10.62 4.04
C ALA A 78 -17.92 11.84 3.39
N LEU A 79 -16.67 12.12 3.76
CA LEU A 79 -15.86 13.18 3.15
C LEU A 79 -15.66 12.93 1.66
N SER A 80 -15.27 11.71 1.26
CA SER A 80 -15.17 11.34 -0.15
C SER A 80 -16.51 11.52 -0.84
N TRP A 81 -17.63 11.09 -0.26
CA TRP A 81 -18.94 11.25 -0.87
C TRP A 81 -19.32 12.70 -1.15
N VAL A 82 -18.95 13.63 -0.25
CA VAL A 82 -19.27 15.06 -0.39
C VAL A 82 -18.29 15.77 -1.34
N TRP A 83 -17.01 15.42 -1.29
CA TRP A 83 -15.94 16.16 -1.99
C TRP A 83 -15.58 15.58 -3.35
N TYR A 84 -15.91 14.32 -3.64
CA TYR A 84 -15.54 13.73 -4.93
C TYR A 84 -16.32 14.43 -6.06
N PRO A 85 -15.66 15.18 -6.96
CA PRO A 85 -16.35 15.78 -8.08
C PRO A 85 -16.89 14.64 -8.95
N ARG A 86 -18.21 14.67 -9.21
CA ARG A 86 -18.84 13.75 -10.16
C ARG A 86 -18.25 14.07 -11.53
N GLY A 87 -17.24 13.30 -11.94
CA GLY A 87 -16.71 13.36 -13.29
C GLY A 87 -17.84 13.09 -14.30
N PRO A 88 -17.73 13.59 -15.55
CA PRO A 88 -18.72 13.33 -16.57
C PRO A 88 -18.98 11.83 -16.64
N ALA A 89 -20.25 11.43 -16.50
CA ALA A 89 -20.65 10.04 -16.67
C ALA A 89 -20.15 9.59 -18.05
N THR A 90 -19.02 8.87 -18.06
CA THR A 90 -18.54 8.26 -19.28
C THR A 90 -19.60 7.24 -19.64
N GLY A 91 -20.25 7.45 -20.79
CA GLY A 91 -21.40 6.68 -21.26
C GLY A 91 -21.11 5.17 -21.36
N PRO A 92 -22.06 4.36 -21.86
CA PRO A 92 -21.96 2.90 -21.84
C PRO A 92 -20.72 2.42 -22.61
N ARG A 93 -19.61 2.23 -21.90
CA ARG A 93 -18.39 1.64 -22.43
C ARG A 93 -18.64 0.15 -22.55
N ASN A 94 -18.57 -0.36 -23.77
CA ASN A 94 -18.60 -1.79 -24.01
C ASN A 94 -17.29 -2.39 -23.47
N PHE A 95 -17.27 -2.72 -22.18
CA PHE A 95 -16.11 -3.18 -21.44
C PHE A 95 -15.78 -4.63 -21.84
N SER A 96 -15.05 -4.81 -22.94
CA SER A 96 -14.39 -6.09 -23.22
C SER A 96 -13.16 -6.24 -22.32
N TYR A 97 -13.40 -6.41 -21.02
CA TYR A 97 -12.39 -6.57 -19.96
C TYR A 97 -11.41 -7.69 -20.30
N PHE A 98 -11.94 -8.81 -20.80
CA PHE A 98 -11.18 -10.03 -21.08
C PHE A 98 -10.25 -9.88 -22.29
N SER A 99 -10.67 -9.12 -23.32
CA SER A 99 -9.84 -8.87 -24.50
C SER A 99 -8.65 -7.97 -24.19
N ARG A 100 -8.86 -6.91 -23.40
CA ARG A 100 -7.78 -6.01 -22.96
C ARG A 100 -6.82 -6.69 -22.00
N PHE A 101 -7.32 -7.51 -21.07
CA PHE A 101 -6.47 -8.30 -20.17
C PHE A 101 -5.61 -9.30 -20.95
N LYS A 102 -6.16 -9.92 -22.00
CA LYS A 102 -5.43 -10.84 -22.89
C LYS A 102 -4.39 -10.09 -23.74
N GLU A 103 -4.69 -8.87 -24.17
CA GLU A 103 -3.78 -8.00 -24.92
C GLU A 103 -2.60 -7.52 -24.06
N LEU A 104 -2.86 -7.01 -22.85
CA LEU A 104 -1.84 -6.65 -21.86
C LEU A 104 -0.97 -7.87 -21.50
N GLY A 105 -1.61 -9.01 -21.26
CA GLY A 105 -0.94 -10.27 -21.01
C GLY A 105 -0.12 -10.80 -22.20
N SER A 106 -0.23 -10.20 -23.40
CA SER A 106 0.58 -10.56 -24.57
C SER A 106 1.84 -9.71 -24.71
N MET A 107 1.96 -8.59 -23.97
CA MET A 107 3.14 -7.74 -23.98
C MET A 107 4.25 -8.35 -23.10
N PRO A 108 5.46 -8.60 -23.64
CA PRO A 108 6.56 -9.21 -22.87
C PRO A 108 7.00 -8.34 -21.70
N VAL A 109 7.05 -7.01 -21.87
CA VAL A 109 7.38 -6.04 -20.81
C VAL A 109 6.42 -6.14 -19.62
N PHE A 110 5.11 -6.29 -19.89
CA PHE A 110 4.10 -6.44 -18.85
C PHE A 110 4.28 -7.74 -18.06
N ARG A 111 4.60 -8.84 -18.74
CA ARG A 111 4.87 -10.14 -18.08
C ARG A 111 6.07 -10.09 -17.16
N TYR A 112 7.19 -9.54 -17.64
CA TYR A 112 8.40 -9.39 -16.81
C TYR A 112 8.14 -8.46 -15.63
N GLY A 113 7.45 -7.34 -15.83
CA GLY A 113 7.05 -6.43 -14.76
C GLY A 113 6.16 -7.11 -13.71
N MET A 114 5.16 -7.88 -14.14
CA MET A 114 4.25 -8.60 -13.25
C MET A 114 4.97 -9.71 -12.47
N LEU A 115 5.86 -10.45 -13.13
CA LEU A 115 6.67 -11.49 -12.48
C LEU A 115 7.63 -10.88 -11.46
N ALA A 116 8.31 -9.79 -11.81
CA ALA A 116 9.18 -9.06 -10.89
C ALA A 116 8.39 -8.53 -9.67
N ASN A 117 7.19 -7.97 -9.90
CA ASN A 117 6.33 -7.50 -8.83
C ASN A 117 5.87 -8.64 -7.92
N LEU A 118 5.44 -9.77 -8.50
CA LEU A 118 5.01 -10.95 -7.76
C LEU A 118 6.16 -11.51 -6.91
N THR A 119 7.35 -11.67 -7.50
CA THR A 119 8.55 -12.11 -6.79
C THR A 119 8.90 -11.17 -5.65
N GLN A 120 8.83 -9.86 -5.87
CA GLN A 120 9.05 -8.86 -4.83
C GLN A 120 8.05 -8.99 -3.68
N ARG A 121 6.75 -9.17 -3.98
CA ARG A 121 5.70 -9.35 -2.98
C ARG A 121 5.87 -10.64 -2.19
N VAL A 122 6.13 -11.76 -2.88
CA VAL A 122 6.34 -13.06 -2.24
C VAL A 122 7.58 -13.02 -1.33
N GLY A 123 8.70 -12.50 -1.83
CA GLY A 123 9.93 -12.38 -1.05
C GLY A 123 9.74 -11.51 0.19
N PHE A 124 9.05 -10.37 0.06
CA PHE A 124 8.77 -9.50 1.19
C PHE A 124 7.95 -10.19 2.29
N PHE A 125 6.82 -10.81 1.94
CA PHE A 125 5.96 -11.49 2.93
C PHE A 125 6.61 -12.75 3.49
N ALA A 126 7.40 -13.47 2.70
CA ALA A 126 8.16 -14.62 3.18
C ALA A 126 9.18 -14.17 4.25
N VAL A 127 9.98 -13.15 3.98
CA VAL A 127 10.96 -12.65 4.95
C VAL A 127 10.27 -12.17 6.23
N VAL A 128 9.25 -11.31 6.14
CA VAL A 128 8.55 -10.78 7.33
C VAL A 128 7.91 -11.91 8.15
N GLY A 129 7.29 -12.89 7.50
CA GLY A 129 6.60 -13.99 8.18
C GLY A 129 7.54 -15.06 8.77
N TYR A 130 8.66 -15.34 8.11
CA TYR A 130 9.56 -16.44 8.50
C TYR A 130 10.72 -16.00 9.39
N VAL A 131 11.19 -14.74 9.27
CA VAL A 131 12.30 -14.24 10.08
C VAL A 131 11.96 -14.31 11.57
N ALA A 132 10.75 -13.91 11.97
CA ALA A 132 10.32 -13.97 13.37
C ALA A 132 10.40 -15.41 13.93
N THR A 133 9.85 -16.38 13.18
CA THR A 133 9.86 -17.79 13.57
C THR A 133 11.29 -18.36 13.61
N TYR A 134 12.13 -17.99 12.65
CA TYR A 134 13.52 -18.45 12.59
C TYR A 134 14.36 -17.96 13.78
N LEU A 135 14.20 -16.69 14.20
CA LEU A 135 14.92 -16.17 15.37
C LEU A 135 14.46 -16.82 16.67
N ILE A 136 13.17 -17.12 16.82
CA ILE A 136 12.64 -17.77 18.03
C ILE A 136 13.12 -19.22 18.11
N ASP A 137 13.08 -19.96 17.00
CA ASP A 137 13.40 -21.40 16.97
C ASP A 137 14.92 -21.70 17.04
N THR A 138 15.75 -20.82 16.46
CA THR A 138 17.22 -21.05 16.40
C THR A 138 17.98 -20.37 17.54
N TYR A 139 17.50 -19.23 18.05
CA TYR A 139 18.22 -18.41 19.04
C TYR A 139 17.52 -18.31 20.40
N ASP A 140 16.37 -18.97 20.60
CA ASP A 140 15.57 -18.94 21.85
C ASP A 140 15.27 -17.51 22.36
N MET A 141 15.26 -16.55 21.43
CA MET A 141 15.04 -15.13 21.72
C MET A 141 13.57 -14.91 22.11
N SER A 142 13.36 -14.16 23.20
CA SER A 142 12.03 -13.75 23.64
C SER A 142 11.34 -12.90 22.56
N VAL A 143 10.01 -13.03 22.44
CA VAL A 143 9.16 -12.30 21.47
C VAL A 143 9.36 -10.77 21.55
N GLY A 144 9.85 -10.25 22.68
CA GLY A 144 10.19 -8.84 22.86
C GLY A 144 11.50 -8.40 22.19
N GLU A 145 12.51 -9.28 22.10
CA GLU A 145 13.83 -8.94 21.54
C GLU A 145 13.87 -9.09 20.00
N THR A 146 12.98 -9.92 19.44
CA THR A 146 12.79 -10.06 17.98
C THR A 146 12.06 -8.88 17.35
N ALA A 147 11.49 -7.97 18.16
CA ALA A 147 10.83 -6.76 17.67
C ALA A 147 11.83 -5.73 17.09
N LEU A 148 13.08 -5.69 17.57
CA LEU A 148 14.09 -4.72 17.13
C LEU A 148 14.53 -4.94 15.66
N PRO A 149 14.89 -6.17 15.22
CA PRO A 149 15.22 -6.44 13.82
C PRO A 149 14.02 -6.30 12.85
N LEU A 150 12.81 -6.60 13.33
CA LEU A 150 11.58 -6.44 12.53
C LEU A 150 11.19 -4.97 12.35
N ALA A 151 11.50 -4.11 13.34
CA ALA A 151 11.31 -2.67 13.23
C ALA A 151 12.23 -2.05 12.18
N GLU A 152 13.47 -2.54 12.04
CA GLU A 152 14.44 -2.08 11.04
C GLU A 152 13.99 -2.34 9.59
N GLN A 153 13.22 -3.40 9.36
CA GLN A 153 12.63 -3.72 8.04
C GLN A 153 11.56 -2.71 7.59
N SER A 154 11.02 -1.91 8.52
CA SER A 154 10.08 -0.85 8.15
C SER A 154 10.83 0.27 7.43
N PRO A 155 10.35 0.78 6.27
CA PRO A 155 11.06 1.81 5.50
C PRO A 155 11.46 3.05 6.32
N ALA A 156 10.72 3.33 7.40
CA ALA A 156 10.96 4.45 8.29
C ALA A 156 12.15 4.31 9.26
N ALA A 157 12.50 3.08 9.65
CA ALA A 157 13.65 2.84 10.52
C ALA A 157 14.98 2.93 9.74
N SER A 158 14.93 2.63 8.44
CA SER A 158 16.12 2.63 7.57
C SER A 158 16.71 4.02 7.25
N GLY A 159 16.22 5.10 7.88
CA GLY A 159 16.70 6.47 7.64
C GLY A 159 16.48 6.97 6.20
N ARG A 160 15.86 6.17 5.33
CA ARG A 160 15.44 6.55 3.97
C ARG A 160 14.11 7.32 4.01
N GLY A 161 14.02 8.27 4.94
CA GLY A 161 13.08 9.37 4.83
C GLY A 161 13.43 10.15 3.58
N SER A 162 12.55 10.12 2.58
CA SER A 162 12.33 11.22 1.64
C SER A 162 13.59 11.93 1.15
N SER A 163 14.50 11.22 0.46
CA SER A 163 15.53 11.89 -0.32
C SER A 163 14.90 12.32 -1.66
N PRO A 164 14.92 13.62 -2.04
CA PRO A 164 14.41 14.08 -3.34
C PRO A 164 15.11 13.41 -4.55
N ALA A 165 16.22 12.70 -4.31
CA ALA A 165 16.92 11.88 -5.29
C ALA A 165 16.09 10.70 -5.84
N THR A 166 15.17 10.12 -5.07
CA THR A 166 14.38 8.97 -5.55
C THR A 166 13.31 9.38 -6.57
N GLY A 167 12.78 10.61 -6.44
CA GLY A 167 11.90 11.22 -7.45
C GLY A 167 12.66 11.60 -8.73
N ALA A 168 13.90 12.08 -8.59
CA ALA A 168 14.78 12.38 -9.73
C ALA A 168 15.17 11.12 -10.52
N ALA A 169 15.46 10.01 -9.83
CA ALA A 169 15.78 8.73 -10.46
C ALA A 169 14.61 8.18 -11.29
N TYR A 170 13.37 8.29 -10.79
CA TYR A 170 12.18 7.88 -11.56
C TYR A 170 11.94 8.74 -12.79
N GLY A 171 12.23 10.05 -12.71
CA GLY A 171 12.15 10.97 -13.86
C GLY A 171 13.17 10.65 -14.96
N SER A 172 14.41 10.29 -14.59
CA SER A 172 15.46 9.94 -15.56
C SER A 172 15.21 8.61 -16.29
N TRP A 173 14.52 7.66 -15.66
CA TRP A 173 14.15 6.39 -16.31
C TRP A 173 13.03 6.55 -17.35
N LEU A 174 12.14 7.54 -17.19
CA LEU A 174 11.05 7.83 -18.13
C LEU A 174 11.49 8.65 -19.35
N GLN A 175 12.62 9.37 -19.27
CA GLN A 175 13.21 10.09 -20.41
C GLN A 175 14.18 9.22 -21.24
N GLY A 176 14.48 8.00 -20.78
CA GLY A 176 15.39 7.06 -21.44
C GLY A 176 14.72 5.91 -22.19
N CYS A 177 13.39 5.92 -22.31
CA CYS A 177 12.59 5.00 -23.16
C CYS A 177 11.78 5.83 -24.14
#